data_AF-A0A139DF81-F1
#
_entry.id   AF-A0A139DF81-F1
#
_cell.length_a   1.000
_cell.length_b   1.000
_cell.length_c   1.000
_cell.angle_alpha   90.00
_cell.angle_beta   90.00
_cell.angle_gamma   90.00
#
_symmetry.space_group_name_H-M   'P 1'
#
loop_
_entity.id
_entity.type
_entity.pdbx_description
1 polymer ?
#
loop_
_entity_poly.entity_id
_entity_poly.type
_entity_poly.pdbx_seq_one_letter_code
_entity_poly.pdbx_strand_id
1 'polypeptide(L)'
;VNPKDVQRLGWVDEALGRMGRKRQISVFTRHYQVAMLLAEQHDLIATLPSRAAWLQKDNPNLVVKVPPFNIPPFELKMAWSPLLQHNTDHQWLRRLIVEVAEEVDEEFAPFGARFESPQTLQGRHSER
;
A
#
# COMPACT_ATOMS: atom_id res chain seq x y z
N VAL A 1 -0.32 16.01 -22.54
CA VAL A 1 0.19 14.69 -22.08
C VAL A 1 -0.55 13.61 -22.86
N ASN A 2 0.15 12.70 -23.54
CA ASN A 2 -0.44 11.78 -24.52
C ASN A 2 -1.19 10.63 -23.82
N PRO A 3 -2.48 10.37 -24.13
CA PRO A 3 -3.28 9.32 -23.50
C PRO A 3 -2.84 7.87 -23.81
N LYS A 4 -1.83 7.68 -24.69
CA LYS A 4 -1.37 6.36 -25.17
C LYS A 4 -0.08 5.85 -24.51
N ASP A 5 0.47 6.53 -23.51
CA ASP A 5 1.63 6.05 -22.75
C ASP A 5 1.21 4.96 -21.74
N VAL A 6 0.86 3.78 -22.26
CA VAL A 6 0.42 2.57 -21.53
C VAL A 6 1.50 2.03 -20.57
N GLN A 7 2.74 2.52 -20.62
CA GLN A 7 3.88 2.11 -19.78
C GLN A 7 3.82 2.56 -18.30
N ARG A 8 2.71 3.12 -17.82
CA ARG A 8 2.62 3.76 -16.49
C ARG A 8 1.46 3.28 -15.61
N LEU A 9 0.73 2.25 -16.03
CA LEU A 9 -0.40 1.70 -15.28
C LEU A 9 0.09 0.83 -14.12
N GLY A 10 -0.49 1.02 -12.92
CA GLY A 10 -0.11 0.29 -11.71
C GLY A 10 -1.09 -0.83 -11.36
N TRP A 11 -0.87 -1.52 -10.23
CA TRP A 11 -1.72 -2.64 -9.78
C TRP A 11 -3.21 -2.28 -9.66
N VAL A 12 -3.54 -1.02 -9.39
CA VAL A 12 -4.94 -0.53 -9.31
C VAL A 12 -5.57 -0.53 -10.69
N ASP A 13 -4.82 -0.08 -11.70
CA ASP A 13 -5.26 -0.04 -13.09
C ASP A 13 -5.41 -1.46 -13.66
N GLU A 14 -4.55 -2.40 -13.24
CA GLU A 14 -4.70 -3.82 -13.57
C GLU A 14 -5.99 -4.41 -12.98
N ALA A 15 -6.27 -4.13 -11.70
CA ALA A 15 -7.51 -4.57 -11.05
C ALA A 15 -8.76 -4.00 -11.74
N LEU A 16 -8.74 -2.72 -12.12
CA LEU A 16 -9.78 -2.11 -12.94
C LEU A 16 -9.89 -2.76 -14.33
N GLY A 17 -8.76 -3.04 -14.97
CA GLY A 17 -8.67 -3.67 -16.28
C GLY A 17 -9.30 -5.06 -16.32
N ARG A 18 -9.12 -5.86 -15.25
CA ARG A 18 -9.78 -7.18 -15.09
C ARG A 18 -11.31 -7.07 -15.08
N MET A 19 -11.87 -5.92 -14.71
CA MET A 19 -13.31 -5.63 -14.76
C MET A 19 -13.74 -4.90 -16.03
N GLY A 20 -12.86 -4.73 -17.01
CA GLY A 20 -13.13 -3.95 -18.23
C GLY A 20 -13.33 -2.45 -17.97
N ARG A 21 -12.87 -1.93 -16.83
CA ARG A 21 -13.00 -0.52 -16.44
C ARG A 21 -11.67 0.22 -16.61
N LYS A 22 -11.77 1.54 -16.79
CA LYS A 22 -10.63 2.46 -16.81
C LYS A 22 -10.99 3.68 -15.96
N ARG A 23 -10.01 4.19 -15.20
CA ARG A 23 -10.16 5.46 -14.49
C ARG A 23 -9.69 6.63 -15.36
N GLN A 24 -10.18 7.82 -15.05
CA GLN A 24 -9.65 9.06 -15.61
C GLN A 24 -8.51 9.55 -14.71
N ILE A 25 -7.30 9.66 -15.27
CA ILE A 25 -6.11 10.05 -14.52
C ILE A 25 -5.87 11.54 -14.73
N SER A 26 -6.20 12.36 -13.73
CA SER A 26 -5.98 13.81 -13.76
C SER A 26 -4.51 14.18 -13.52
N VAL A 27 -3.85 13.47 -12.59
CA VAL A 27 -2.45 13.70 -12.22
C VAL A 27 -1.71 12.38 -12.09
N PHE A 28 -0.47 12.34 -12.57
CA PHE A 28 0.43 11.20 -12.43
C PHE A 28 1.61 11.56 -11.52
N THR A 29 1.85 10.76 -10.48
CA THR A 29 2.99 10.92 -9.56
C THR A 29 3.58 9.56 -9.18
N ARG A 30 4.87 9.56 -8.82
CA ARG A 30 5.60 8.40 -8.29
C ARG A 30 5.74 8.41 -6.77
N HIS A 31 5.14 9.40 -6.10
CA HIS A 31 5.29 9.61 -4.66
C HIS A 31 3.93 9.64 -3.96
N TYR A 32 3.72 8.74 -2.99
CA TYR A 32 2.46 8.67 -2.24
C TYR A 32 2.17 9.95 -1.45
N GLN A 33 3.18 10.64 -0.93
CA GLN A 33 3.02 11.91 -0.22
C GLN A 33 2.36 12.98 -1.10
N VAL A 34 2.79 13.08 -2.36
CA VAL A 34 2.18 14.00 -3.32
C VAL A 34 0.73 13.58 -3.63
N ALA A 35 0.47 12.29 -3.78
CA ALA A 35 -0.89 11.79 -4.00
C ALA A 35 -1.82 12.05 -2.80
N MET A 36 -1.32 11.93 -1.56
CA MET A 36 -2.06 12.27 -0.35
C MET A 36 -2.41 13.75 -0.29
N LEU A 37 -1.44 14.64 -0.55
CA LEU A 37 -1.66 16.09 -0.57
C LEU A 37 -2.68 16.49 -1.66
N LEU A 38 -2.56 15.91 -2.86
CA LEU A 38 -3.48 16.18 -3.95
C LEU A 38 -4.90 15.67 -3.68
N ALA A 39 -5.05 14.60 -2.89
CA ALA A 39 -6.37 14.09 -2.53
C ALA A 39 -7.17 15.07 -1.64
N GLU A 40 -6.53 16.07 -1.03
CA GLU A 40 -7.23 17.15 -0.31
C GLU A 40 -7.90 18.15 -1.24
N GLN A 41 -7.52 18.17 -2.52
CA GLN A 41 -8.15 19.05 -3.50
C GLN A 41 -9.53 18.51 -3.87
N HIS A 42 -10.44 19.42 -4.22
CA HIS A 42 -11.76 19.05 -4.69
C HIS A 42 -11.71 18.16 -5.93
N ASP A 43 -12.68 17.25 -6.05
CA ASP A 43 -12.88 16.36 -7.19
C ASP A 43 -11.75 15.37 -7.50
N LEU A 44 -10.85 15.12 -6.53
CA LEU A 44 -9.82 14.10 -6.64
C LEU A 44 -10.02 12.96 -5.64
N ILE A 45 -9.67 11.75 -6.07
CA ILE A 45 -9.58 10.56 -5.24
C ILE A 45 -8.26 9.85 -5.53
N ALA A 46 -7.61 9.37 -4.47
CA ALA A 46 -6.40 8.56 -4.58
C ALA A 46 -6.63 7.18 -3.96
N THR A 47 -6.17 6.14 -4.65
CA THR A 47 -6.04 4.80 -4.07
C THR A 47 -4.58 4.60 -3.67
N LEU A 48 -4.36 4.30 -2.39
CA LEU A 48 -3.04 4.21 -1.77
C LEU A 48 -2.89 2.89 -1.01
N PRO A 49 -1.66 2.44 -0.70
CA PRO A 49 -1.46 1.43 0.32
C PRO A 49 -2.15 1.84 1.62
N SER A 50 -2.79 0.88 2.30
CA SER A 50 -3.59 1.13 3.51
C SER A 50 -2.80 1.82 4.61
N ARG A 51 -1.51 1.46 4.79
CA ARG A 51 -0.61 2.14 5.75
C ARG A 51 -0.31 3.59 5.39
N ALA A 52 -0.25 3.95 4.11
CA ALA A 52 -0.10 5.35 3.71
C ALA A 52 -1.39 6.14 4.00
N ALA A 53 -2.56 5.56 3.70
CA ALA A 53 -3.84 6.15 4.04
C ALA A 53 -4.06 6.28 5.56
N TRP A 54 -3.47 5.39 6.36
CA TRP A 54 -3.49 5.45 7.82
C TRP A 54 -2.86 6.73 8.39
N LEU A 55 -1.80 7.23 7.75
CA LEU A 55 -1.17 8.51 8.12
C LEU A 55 -2.10 9.72 7.96
N GLN A 56 -3.19 9.57 7.22
CA GLN A 56 -4.20 10.61 6.97
C GLN A 56 -5.51 10.34 7.73
N LYS A 57 -5.55 9.35 8.64
CA LYS A 57 -6.80 8.92 9.29
C LYS A 57 -7.50 10.02 10.09
N ASP A 58 -6.71 10.95 10.64
CA ASP A 58 -7.18 12.06 11.47
C ASP A 58 -7.21 13.40 10.69
N ASN A 59 -6.96 13.37 9.38
CA ASN A 59 -7.01 14.58 8.54
C ASN A 59 -8.49 14.98 8.31
N PRO A 60 -8.94 16.16 8.79
CA PRO A 60 -10.33 16.57 8.69
C PRO A 60 -10.78 16.89 7.24
N ASN A 61 -9.84 17.09 6.31
CA ASN A 61 -10.13 17.37 4.90
C ASN A 61 -10.35 16.09 4.08
N LEU A 62 -10.08 14.92 4.65
CA LEU A 62 -10.09 13.65 3.95
C LEU A 62 -11.05 12.66 4.58
N VAL A 63 -11.58 11.77 3.75
CA VAL A 63 -12.31 10.59 4.23
C VAL A 63 -11.68 9.35 3.61
N VAL A 64 -11.21 8.44 4.47
CA VAL A 64 -10.67 7.16 4.02
C VAL A 64 -11.80 6.14 3.86
N LYS A 65 -11.89 5.52 2.68
CA LYS A 65 -12.89 4.50 2.34
C LYS A 65 -12.22 3.22 1.82
N VAL A 66 -12.89 2.09 2.01
CA VAL A 66 -12.52 0.83 1.36
C VAL A 66 -12.77 0.97 -0.15
N PRO A 67 -11.86 0.53 -1.02
CA PRO A 67 -12.09 0.53 -2.46
C PRO A 67 -13.36 -0.25 -2.83
N PRO A 68 -14.18 0.20 -3.79
CA PRO A 68 -15.45 -0.46 -4.15
C PRO A 68 -15.26 -1.71 -5.02
N PHE A 69 -14.04 -2.22 -5.11
CA PHE A 69 -13.67 -3.42 -5.86
C PHE A 69 -12.43 -4.06 -5.23
N ASN A 70 -12.24 -5.36 -5.47
CA ASN A 70 -11.09 -6.09 -4.93
C ASN A 70 -9.80 -5.67 -5.65
N ILE A 71 -8.81 -5.24 -4.87
CA ILE A 71 -7.46 -4.98 -5.33
C ILE A 71 -6.57 -6.02 -4.65
N PRO A 72 -5.87 -6.90 -5.40
CA PRO A 72 -4.99 -7.88 -4.78
C PRO A 72 -3.96 -7.22 -3.85
N PRO A 73 -3.74 -7.76 -2.65
CA PRO A 73 -2.70 -7.25 -1.77
C PRO A 73 -1.32 -7.49 -2.39
N PHE A 74 -0.35 -6.69 -1.95
CA PHE A 74 1.06 -6.90 -2.27
C PHE A 74 1.87 -7.02 -0.99
N GLU A 75 3.01 -7.68 -1.08
CA GLU A 75 3.91 -7.92 0.04
C GLU A 75 5.07 -6.94 0.03
N LEU A 76 5.41 -6.42 1.20
CA LEU A 76 6.66 -5.68 1.41
C LEU A 76 7.71 -6.64 1.97
N LYS A 77 8.81 -6.81 1.24
CA LYS A 77 9.90 -7.72 1.65
C LYS A 77 11.15 -6.93 1.95
N MET A 78 11.86 -7.39 2.98
CA MET A 78 13.23 -6.95 3.24
C MET A 78 14.17 -7.79 2.39
N ALA A 79 15.08 -7.13 1.67
CA ALA A 79 16.07 -7.80 0.83
C ALA A 79 17.48 -7.35 1.22
N TRP A 80 18.44 -8.27 1.11
CA TRP A 80 19.85 -7.99 1.34
C TRP A 80 20.72 -8.89 0.45
N SER A 81 21.96 -8.47 0.22
CA SER A 81 22.94 -9.30 -0.47
C SER A 81 23.25 -10.55 0.35
N PRO A 82 23.35 -11.75 -0.26
CA PRO A 82 23.76 -12.97 0.45
C PRO A 82 25.09 -12.82 1.22
N LEU A 83 25.99 -11.94 0.75
CA LEU A 83 27.25 -11.63 1.43
C LEU A 83 27.07 -11.04 2.83
N LEU A 84 25.90 -10.45 3.11
CA LEU A 84 25.55 -9.81 4.38
C LEU A 84 24.66 -10.72 5.25
N GLN A 85 24.48 -11.99 4.87
CA GLN A 85 23.65 -12.93 5.63
C GLN A 85 24.19 -13.11 7.06
N HIS A 86 25.51 -13.28 7.19
CA HIS A 86 26.20 -13.60 8.44
C HIS A 86 26.84 -12.38 9.14
N ASN A 87 26.69 -11.18 8.59
CA ASN A 87 27.18 -9.96 9.24
C ASN A 87 26.32 -9.63 10.47
N THR A 88 26.95 -9.45 11.63
CA THR A 88 26.29 -9.24 12.92
C THR A 88 25.50 -7.93 12.98
N ASP A 89 26.03 -6.87 12.40
CA ASP A 89 25.42 -5.54 12.44
C ASP A 89 24.17 -5.51 11.55
N HIS A 90 24.23 -6.16 10.39
CA HIS A 90 23.08 -6.38 9.54
C HIS A 90 22.03 -7.26 10.23
N GLN A 91 22.43 -8.36 10.89
CA GLN A 91 21.48 -9.20 11.63
C GLN A 91 20.79 -8.44 12.77
N TRP A 92 21.53 -7.60 13.49
CA TRP A 92 20.95 -6.72 14.51
C TRP A 92 19.94 -5.75 13.89
N LEU A 93 20.31 -5.03 12.83
CA LEU A 93 19.42 -4.06 12.19
C LEU A 93 18.15 -4.73 11.63
N ARG A 94 18.28 -5.90 11.00
CA ARG A 94 17.12 -6.64 10.48
C ARG A 94 16.15 -7.03 11.61
N ARG A 95 16.68 -7.51 12.74
CA ARG A 95 15.86 -7.82 13.93
C ARG A 95 15.17 -6.57 14.46
N LEU A 96 15.90 -5.47 14.60
CA LEU A 96 15.33 -4.21 15.07
C LEU A 96 14.21 -3.70 14.16
N ILE A 97 14.37 -3.80 12.82
CA ILE A 97 13.31 -3.41 11.88
C ILE A 97 12.07 -4.29 12.06
N VAL A 98 12.23 -5.60 12.27
CA VAL A 98 11.10 -6.52 12.50
C VAL A 98 10.40 -6.18 13.81
N GLU A 99 11.14 -6.02 14.90
CA GLU A 99 10.60 -5.67 16.22
C GLU A 99 9.77 -4.37 16.17
N VAL A 100 10.33 -3.31 15.59
CA VAL A 100 9.61 -2.03 15.42
C VAL A 100 8.41 -2.18 14.48
N ALA A 101 8.53 -3.00 13.42
CA ALA A 101 7.41 -3.25 12.52
C ALA A 101 6.27 -3.97 13.22
N GLU A 102 6.55 -4.92 14.11
CA GLU A 102 5.53 -5.62 14.92
C GLU A 102 4.77 -4.63 15.81
N GLU A 103 5.46 -3.70 16.49
CA GLU A 103 4.82 -2.65 17.28
C GLU A 103 3.88 -1.76 16.43
N VAL A 104 4.37 -1.33 15.26
CA VAL A 104 3.57 -0.52 14.33
C VAL A 104 2.39 -1.30 13.76
N ASP A 105 2.54 -2.61 13.57
CA ASP A 105 1.48 -3.49 13.08
C ASP A 105 0.33 -3.62 14.08
N GLU A 106 0.64 -3.71 15.37
CA GLU A 106 -0.36 -3.72 16.44
C GLU A 106 -1.18 -2.42 16.46
N GLU A 107 -0.52 -1.27 16.33
CA GLU A 107 -1.20 0.04 16.29
C GLU A 107 -2.05 0.21 15.02
N PHE A 108 -1.58 -0.33 13.89
CA PHE A 108 -2.28 -0.27 12.61
C PHE A 108 -3.47 -1.22 12.54
N ALA A 109 -3.45 -2.36 13.25
CA ALA A 109 -4.41 -3.45 13.08
C ALA A 109 -5.89 -3.03 13.14
N PRO A 110 -6.35 -2.19 14.10
CA PRO A 110 -7.75 -1.74 14.16
C PRO A 110 -8.16 -0.93 12.92
N PHE A 111 -7.23 -0.15 12.36
CA PHE A 111 -7.47 0.59 11.13
C PHE A 111 -7.42 -0.31 9.90
N GLY A 112 -6.44 -1.22 9.85
CA GLY A 112 -6.13 -2.10 8.73
C GLY A 112 -7.21 -3.14 8.44
N ALA A 113 -7.88 -3.65 9.48
CA ALA A 113 -8.88 -4.72 9.38
C ALA A 113 -10.00 -4.46 8.36
N ARG A 114 -10.35 -3.19 8.12
CA ARG A 114 -11.37 -2.80 7.13
C ARG A 114 -10.96 -3.04 5.67
N PHE A 115 -9.67 -3.21 5.40
CA PHE A 115 -9.10 -3.38 4.05
C PHE A 115 -8.67 -4.81 3.75
N GLU A 116 -8.77 -5.71 4.73
CA GLU A 116 -8.42 -7.11 4.53
C GLU A 116 -9.51 -7.80 3.70
N SER A 117 -9.12 -8.46 2.60
CA SER A 117 -10.04 -9.30 1.84
C SER A 117 -10.35 -10.58 2.63
N PRO A 118 -11.58 -11.13 2.57
CA PRO A 118 -11.94 -12.37 3.26
C PRO A 118 -11.04 -13.58 2.93
N GLN A 119 -10.37 -13.55 1.77
CA GLN A 119 -9.48 -14.61 1.28
C GLN A 119 -8.10 -14.58 1.97
N THR A 120 -7.66 -13.44 2.51
CA THR A 120 -6.32 -13.26 3.10
C THR A 120 -6.16 -13.95 4.46
N LEU A 121 -7.28 -14.20 5.16
CA LEU A 121 -7.28 -14.87 6.48
C LEU A 121 -6.90 -16.37 6.40
N GLN A 122 -6.99 -17.00 5.23
CA GLN A 122 -6.63 -18.42 5.07
C GLN A 122 -5.12 -18.68 4.89
N GLY A 123 -4.31 -17.64 4.62
CA GLY A 123 -2.87 -17.79 4.35
C GLY A 123 -1.94 -17.68 5.57
N ARG A 124 -2.37 -17.06 6.68
CA ARG A 124 -1.49 -16.79 7.84
C ARG A 124 -1.17 -18.03 8.71
N HIS A 125 -1.77 -19.20 8.44
CA HIS A 125 -1.58 -20.41 9.24
C HIS A 125 -0.54 -21.40 8.71
N SER A 126 0.14 -21.11 7.59
CA SER A 126 1.05 -22.05 6.95
C SER A 126 2.35 -21.39 6.54
N GLU A 127 3.15 -20.91 7.50
CA GLU A 127 4.61 -20.85 7.37
C GLU A 127 5.19 -20.48 8.74
N ARG A 128 5.69 -21.51 9.44
CA ARG A 128 6.63 -21.43 10.55
C ARG A 128 8.02 -21.73 10.02
#